data_AF-A0A932NFL7-F1
#
_entry.id   AF-A0A932NFL7-F1
#
_cell.length_a   1.000
_cell.length_b   1.000
_cell.length_c   1.000
_cell.angle_alpha   90.00
_cell.angle_beta   90.00
_cell.angle_gamma   90.00
#
_symmetry.space_group_name_H-M   'P 1'
#
loop_
_entity.id
_entity.type
_entity.pdbx_description
1 polymer ?
#
loop_
_entity_poly.entity_id
_entity_poly.type
_entity_poly.pdbx_seq_one_letter_code
_entity_poly.pdbx_strand_id
1 'polypeptide(L)'
;MATSRSALINNTKRLMKRRRLLIGGILVALLLGFILFTKHGLLMRLKLEAREQTIHKEIEAQQMHRDSLLKQIHILKADTLEIERLARQNYGMVKPGEEVYFVETK
;
A
#
# COMPACT_ATOMS: atom_id res chain seq x y z
N MET A 1 -21.55 40.05 -60.73
CA MET A 1 -20.72 38.81 -60.66
C MET A 1 -19.57 38.85 -59.63
N ALA A 2 -19.16 40.01 -59.09
CA ALA A 2 -18.00 40.10 -58.16
C ALA A 2 -18.27 39.64 -56.71
N THR A 3 -19.52 39.65 -56.24
CA THR A 3 -19.87 39.37 -54.84
C THR A 3 -19.71 37.91 -54.43
N SER A 4 -19.98 36.96 -55.33
CA SER A 4 -19.95 35.52 -55.02
C SER A 4 -18.54 34.97 -54.74
N ARG A 5 -17.50 35.48 -55.42
CA ARG A 5 -16.11 35.08 -55.16
C ARG A 5 -15.60 35.50 -53.78
N SER A 6 -15.99 36.69 -53.31
CA SER A 6 -15.58 37.19 -51.99
C SER A 6 -16.16 36.37 -50.84
N ALA A 7 -17.43 35.94 -50.96
CA ALA A 7 -18.10 35.09 -49.98
C ALA A 7 -17.44 33.69 -49.89
N LEU A 8 -17.05 33.11 -51.03
CA LEU A 8 -16.34 31.84 -51.08
C LEU A 8 -14.97 31.91 -50.38
N ILE A 9 -14.19 32.98 -50.61
CA ILE A 9 -12.88 33.20 -49.98
C ILE A 9 -13.02 33.39 -48.46
N ASN A 10 -14.05 34.09 -48.01
CA ASN A 10 -14.28 34.29 -46.58
C ASN A 10 -14.67 32.98 -45.87
N ASN A 11 -15.47 32.13 -46.53
CA ASN A 11 -15.84 30.83 -45.97
C ASN A 11 -14.63 29.88 -45.88
N THR A 12 -13.80 29.80 -46.93
CA THR A 12 -12.59 28.95 -46.91
C THR A 12 -11.59 29.39 -45.84
N LYS A 13 -11.37 30.71 -45.67
CA LYS A 13 -10.54 31.25 -44.58
C LYS A 13 -11.07 30.87 -43.19
N ARG A 14 -12.40 30.92 -43.00
CA ARG A 14 -13.05 30.55 -41.73
C ARG A 14 -12.94 29.06 -41.42
N LEU A 15 -13.11 28.20 -42.42
CA LEU A 15 -12.92 26.75 -42.32
C LEU A 15 -11.46 26.40 -41.97
N MET A 16 -10.49 27.03 -42.61
CA MET A 16 -9.06 26.83 -42.30
C MET A 16 -8.70 27.28 -40.88
N LYS A 17 -9.25 28.40 -40.40
CA LYS A 17 -9.05 28.88 -39.03
C LYS A 17 -9.65 27.91 -38.00
N ARG A 18 -10.86 27.40 -38.24
CA ARG A 18 -11.48 26.36 -37.40
C ARG A 18 -10.68 25.07 -37.38
N ARG A 19 -10.22 24.59 -38.54
CA ARG A 19 -9.38 23.39 -38.64
C ARG A 19 -8.07 23.56 -37.87
N ARG A 20 -7.41 24.72 -37.97
CA ARG A 20 -6.19 25.02 -37.21
C ARG A 20 -6.43 25.05 -35.70
N LEU A 21 -7.55 25.63 -35.26
CA LEU A 21 -7.95 25.62 -33.85
C LEU A 21 -8.24 24.20 -33.33
N LEU A 22 -8.93 23.37 -34.12
CA LEU A 22 -9.20 21.97 -33.77
C LEU A 22 -7.90 21.16 -33.67
N ILE A 23 -7.01 21.30 -34.64
CA ILE A 23 -5.70 20.63 -34.61
C ILE A 23 -4.88 21.09 -33.40
N GLY A 24 -4.84 22.40 -33.13
CA GLY A 24 -4.16 22.93 -31.96
C GLY A 24 -4.75 22.41 -30.64
N GLY A 25 -6.08 22.35 -30.55
CA GLY A 25 -6.78 21.79 -29.38
C GLY A 25 -6.47 20.32 -29.16
N ILE A 26 -6.47 19.51 -30.22
CA ILE A 26 -6.09 18.08 -30.16
C ILE A 26 -4.64 17.93 -29.68
N LEU A 27 -3.73 18.76 -30.20
CA LEU A 27 -2.31 18.68 -29.86
C LEU A 27 -2.06 19.05 -28.38
N VAL A 28 -2.76 20.07 -27.87
CA VAL A 28 -2.75 20.44 -26.45
C VAL A 28 -3.36 19.33 -25.59
N ALA A 29 -4.48 18.74 -26.01
CA ALA A 29 -5.12 17.65 -25.28
C ALA A 29 -4.23 16.40 -25.19
N LEU A 30 -3.51 16.08 -26.28
CA LEU A 30 -2.52 14.98 -26.29
C LEU A 30 -1.34 15.27 -25.36
N LEU A 31 -0.82 16.51 -25.35
CA LEU A 31 0.26 16.91 -24.44
C LEU A 31 -0.17 16.84 -22.97
N LEU A 32 -1.36 17.37 -22.65
CA LEU A 32 -1.92 17.28 -21.31
C LEU A 32 -2.19 15.83 -20.91
N GLY A 33 -2.76 15.02 -21.80
CA GLY A 33 -2.95 13.59 -21.59
C GLY A 33 -1.64 12.87 -21.32
N PHE A 34 -0.58 13.17 -22.07
CA PHE A 34 0.75 12.61 -21.85
C PHE A 34 1.32 13.01 -20.49
N ILE A 35 1.21 14.27 -20.07
CA ILE A 35 1.72 14.73 -18.77
C ILE A 35 0.96 14.07 -17.61
N LEU A 36 -0.35 13.89 -17.74
CA LEU A 36 -1.20 13.35 -16.68
C LEU A 36 -1.14 11.82 -16.57
N PHE A 37 -1.16 11.12 -17.72
CA PHE A 37 -1.34 9.65 -17.78
C PHE A 37 -0.05 8.86 -18.08
N THR A 38 1.11 9.52 -18.20
CA THR A 38 2.39 8.80 -18.34
C THR A 38 2.78 8.09 -17.04
N LYS A 39 3.66 7.08 -17.13
CA LYS A 39 4.22 6.33 -15.99
C LYS A 39 4.85 7.22 -14.90
N HIS A 40 5.29 8.41 -15.26
CA HIS A 40 5.84 9.44 -14.36
C HIS A 40 4.94 10.67 -14.23
N GLY A 41 3.68 10.55 -14.63
CA GLY A 41 2.71 11.63 -14.53
C GLY A 41 2.37 11.97 -13.08
N LEU A 42 1.77 13.14 -12.90
CA LEU A 42 1.42 13.69 -11.58
C LEU A 42 0.49 12.75 -10.78
N LEU A 43 -0.45 12.09 -11.45
CA LEU A 43 -1.36 11.14 -10.83
C LEU A 43 -0.61 9.94 -10.22
N MET A 44 0.41 9.44 -10.91
CA MET A 44 1.20 8.32 -10.41
C MET A 44 2.03 8.73 -9.20
N ARG A 45 2.61 9.94 -9.21
CA ARG A 45 3.35 10.47 -8.06
C ARG A 45 2.49 10.54 -6.80
N LEU A 46 1.28 11.10 -6.90
CA LEU A 46 0.35 11.17 -5.75
C LEU A 46 -0.04 9.78 -5.23
N LYS A 47 -0.27 8.82 -6.14
CA LYS A 47 -0.57 7.44 -5.76
C LYS A 47 0.62 6.77 -5.06
N LEU A 48 1.84 7.02 -5.52
CA LEU A 48 3.06 6.49 -4.93
C LEU A 48 3.30 7.06 -3.53
N GLU A 49 3.15 8.38 -3.36
CA GLU A 49 3.29 9.05 -2.05
C GLU A 49 2.27 8.50 -1.04
N ALA A 50 1.00 8.31 -1.44
CA ALA A 50 -0.02 7.70 -0.58
C ALA A 50 0.31 6.24 -0.23
N ARG A 51 0.88 5.48 -1.17
CA ARG A 51 1.28 4.09 -0.95
C ARG A 51 2.49 4.00 -0.01
N GLU A 52 3.47 4.88 -0.18
CA GLU A 52 4.63 4.99 0.70
C GLU A 52 4.20 5.26 2.14
N GLN A 53 3.30 6.23 2.35
CA GLN A 53 2.74 6.51 3.67
C GLN A 53 2.00 5.31 4.27
N THR A 54 1.22 4.59 3.47
CA THR A 54 0.51 3.38 3.92
C THR A 54 1.49 2.29 4.35
N ILE A 55 2.52 2.03 3.54
CA ILE A 55 3.55 1.03 3.86
C ILE A 55 4.29 1.40 5.14
N HIS A 56 4.65 2.67 5.34
CA HIS A 56 5.28 3.12 6.58
C HIS A 56 4.40 2.87 7.82
N LYS A 57 3.10 3.16 7.72
CA LYS A 57 2.16 2.87 8.81
C LYS A 57 2.04 1.37 9.09
N GLU A 58 2.04 0.55 8.05
CA GLU A 58 2.03 -0.91 8.20
C GLU A 58 3.30 -1.40 8.90
N ILE A 59 4.47 -0.87 8.55
CA ILE A 59 5.74 -1.19 9.21
C ILE A 59 5.67 -0.84 10.70
N GLU A 60 5.21 0.37 11.03
CA GLU A 60 5.09 0.82 12.43
C GLU A 60 4.13 -0.08 13.22
N ALA A 61 2.96 -0.39 12.67
CA ALA A 61 2.00 -1.30 13.31
C ALA A 61 2.59 -2.70 13.54
N GLN A 62 3.32 -3.24 12.56
CA GLN A 62 3.98 -4.54 12.68
C GLN A 62 5.11 -4.52 13.72
N GLN A 63 5.86 -3.43 13.82
CA GLN A 63 6.88 -3.25 14.85
C GLN A 63 6.25 -3.24 16.25
N MET A 64 5.16 -2.48 16.45
CA MET A 64 4.44 -2.47 17.72
C MET A 64 3.90 -3.86 18.09
N HIS A 65 3.37 -4.61 17.12
CA HIS A 65 2.93 -5.99 17.34
C HIS A 65 4.09 -6.91 17.73
N ARG A 66 5.20 -6.82 17.01
CA ARG A 66 6.41 -7.58 17.32
C ARG A 66 6.90 -7.30 18.75
N ASP A 67 6.98 -6.04 19.14
CA ASP A 67 7.48 -5.65 20.46
C ASP A 67 6.54 -6.12 21.58
N SER A 68 5.23 -6.04 21.36
CA SER A 68 4.22 -6.60 22.28
C SER A 68 4.40 -8.11 22.45
N LEU A 69 4.58 -8.85 21.36
CA LEU A 69 4.80 -10.30 21.41
C LEU A 69 6.12 -10.65 22.11
N LEU A 70 7.19 -9.90 21.84
CA LEU A 70 8.47 -10.11 22.53
C LEU A 70 8.36 -9.85 24.03
N LYS A 71 7.60 -8.84 24.44
CA LYS A 71 7.31 -8.58 25.86
C LYS A 71 6.54 -9.74 26.49
N GLN A 72 5.53 -10.27 25.81
CA GLN A 72 4.78 -11.44 26.28
C GLN A 72 5.68 -12.68 26.41
N ILE A 73 6.53 -12.94 25.41
CA ILE A 73 7.52 -14.02 25.47
C ILE A 73 8.46 -13.84 26.66
N HIS A 74 8.93 -12.62 26.91
CA HIS A 74 9.81 -12.35 28.04
C HIS A 74 9.11 -12.61 29.38
N ILE A 75 7.87 -12.16 29.54
CA ILE A 75 7.05 -12.42 30.74
C ILE A 75 6.88 -13.93 30.94
N LEU A 76 6.48 -14.66 29.90
CA LEU A 76 6.29 -16.12 29.96
C LEU A 76 7.59 -16.87 30.28
N LYS A 77 8.74 -16.41 29.74
CA LYS A 77 10.05 -17.01 30.05
C LYS A 77 10.54 -16.67 31.45
N ALA A 78 10.23 -15.48 31.94
CA ALA A 78 10.63 -15.03 33.28
C ALA A 78 9.76 -15.69 34.37
N ASP A 79 8.47 -15.91 34.11
CA ASP A 79 7.57 -16.66 34.96
C ASP A 79 7.67 -18.16 34.67
N THR A 80 8.75 -18.76 35.16
CA THR A 80 9.05 -20.18 34.96
C THR A 80 8.06 -21.11 35.66
N LEU A 81 7.24 -20.62 36.59
CA LEU A 81 6.32 -21.44 37.39
C LEU A 81 5.20 -22.03 36.54
N GLU A 82 4.57 -21.26 35.67
CA GLU A 82 3.52 -21.80 34.80
C GLU A 82 4.08 -22.74 33.73
N ILE A 83 5.27 -22.44 33.18
CA ILE A 83 5.96 -23.36 32.26
C ILE A 83 6.28 -24.68 32.97
N GLU A 84 6.81 -24.61 34.19
CA GLU A 84 7.15 -25.76 35.01
C GLU A 84 5.89 -26.56 35.42
N ARG A 85 4.79 -25.87 35.74
CA ARG A 85 3.49 -26.50 36.03
C ARG A 85 2.96 -27.25 34.82
N LEU A 86 2.99 -26.65 33.63
CA LEU A 86 2.57 -27.30 32.38
C LEU A 86 3.48 -28.48 32.02
N ALA A 87 4.79 -28.33 32.19
CA ALA A 87 5.78 -29.37 31.95
C ALA A 87 5.54 -30.60 32.85
N ARG A 88 5.26 -30.37 34.14
CA ARG A 88 4.89 -31.43 35.09
C ARG A 88 3.54 -32.06 34.75
N GLN A 89 2.51 -31.24 34.48
CA GLN A 89 1.14 -31.72 34.27
C GLN A 89 0.97 -32.49 32.96
N ASN A 90 1.49 -31.95 31.85
CA ASN A 90 1.21 -32.50 30.51
C ASN A 90 2.30 -33.46 30.03
N TYR A 91 3.52 -33.34 30.56
CA TYR A 91 4.67 -34.09 30.06
C TYR A 91 5.36 -34.92 31.16
N GLY A 92 4.91 -34.84 32.41
CA GLY A 92 5.51 -35.58 33.53
C GLY A 92 6.97 -35.23 33.78
N MET A 93 7.43 -34.04 33.36
CA MET A 93 8.83 -33.63 33.50
C MET A 93 9.19 -33.42 34.98
N VAL A 94 10.39 -33.85 35.36
CA VAL A 94 10.92 -33.83 36.73
C VAL A 94 12.28 -33.14 36.71
N LYS A 95 12.59 -32.27 37.69
CA LYS A 95 13.92 -31.65 37.75
C LYS A 95 14.97 -32.65 38.25
N PRO A 96 16.24 -32.52 37.83
CA PRO A 96 17.33 -33.31 38.40
C PRO A 96 17.39 -33.15 39.93
N GLY A 97 17.30 -34.27 40.66
CA GLY A 97 17.33 -34.30 42.13
C GLY A 97 15.96 -34.34 42.82
N GLU A 98 14.85 -34.31 42.08
CA GLU A 98 13.51 -34.55 42.63
C GLU A 98 13.16 -36.06 42.60
N GLU A 99 12.49 -36.55 43.65
CA GLU A 99 11.91 -37.90 43.69
C GLU A 99 10.41 -37.84 43.42
N VAL A 100 9.93 -38.67 42.48
CA VAL A 100 8.49 -38.74 42.14
C VAL A 100 7.89 -40.03 42.68
N TYR A 101 6.76 -39.88 43.36
CA TYR A 101 5.98 -40.99 43.92
C TYR A 101 4.69 -41.16 43.11
N PHE A 102 4.52 -42.30 42.46
CA PHE A 102 3.27 -42.67 41.80
C PHE A 102 2.36 -43.33 42.83
N VAL A 103 1.20 -42.72 43.10
CA VAL A 103 0.20 -43.27 44.02
C VAL A 103 -0.92 -43.88 43.20
N GLU A 104 -1.00 -45.21 43.16
CA GLU A 104 -2.15 -45.91 42.60
C GLU A 104 -3.34 -45.76 43.53
N THR A 105 -4.38 -45.07 43.07
CA THR A 105 -5.65 -45.00 43.81
C THR A 105 -6.44 -46.26 43.49
N LYS A 106 -6.66 -47.10 44.50
CA LYS A 106 -7.51 -48.32 44.41
C LYS A 106 -8.98 -47.97 44.26
#